data_AF-A0A4R6J1R5-F1
#
_entry.id   AF-A0A4R6J1R5-F1
#
_cell.length_a   1.000
_cell.length_b   1.000
_cell.length_c   1.000
_cell.angle_alpha   90.00
_cell.angle_beta   90.00
_cell.angle_gamma   90.00
#
_symmetry.space_group_name_H-M   'P 1'
#
loop_
_entity.id
_entity.type
_entity.pdbx_description
1 polymer ?
#
loop_
_entity_poly.entity_id
_entity_poly.type
_entity_poly.pdbx_seq_one_letter_code
_entity_poly.pdbx_strand_id
1 'polypeptide(L)'
;MNPSEQPVSVTDKGFVIFMSRVIGLWLIVMFIAFWVMGQLPHQLTATPNAWINSPLLNQLATLLPSTLAIAFMIVPSRKLAAICLFAMIFLLLSYHGRNPALKLSVFPLIYLPFLVKTTDFRNAWKWTTRFMFLSFAFTAPFMSLSVSALPAYTLLLHAVIPWERLFVRFVERFEPK
;
A
#
# COMPACT_ATOMS: atom_id res chain seq x y z
N MET A 1 35.99 -27.98 -7.05
CA MET A 1 35.63 -27.03 -5.97
C MET A 1 34.88 -25.88 -6.61
N ASN A 2 33.56 -25.81 -6.42
CA ASN A 2 32.78 -24.68 -6.91
C ASN A 2 33.21 -23.43 -6.13
N PRO A 3 33.48 -22.29 -6.81
CA PRO A 3 33.78 -21.05 -6.11
C PRO A 3 32.58 -20.73 -5.22
N SER A 4 32.87 -20.61 -3.93
CA SER A 4 31.94 -20.21 -2.88
C SER A 4 31.03 -19.08 -3.37
N GLU A 5 29.74 -19.38 -3.49
CA GLU A 5 28.68 -18.37 -3.53
C GLU A 5 28.79 -17.57 -2.23
N GLN A 6 29.54 -16.47 -2.27
CA GLN A 6 29.43 -15.47 -1.22
C GLN A 6 27.97 -15.00 -1.24
N PRO A 7 27.25 -15.06 -0.11
CA PRO A 7 25.86 -14.65 -0.06
C PRO A 7 25.81 -13.19 -0.50
N VAL A 8 25.04 -12.91 -1.55
CA VAL A 8 24.83 -11.56 -2.07
C VAL A 8 24.48 -10.67 -0.88
N SER A 9 25.34 -9.69 -0.57
CA SER A 9 25.12 -8.80 0.56
C SER A 9 23.91 -7.93 0.24
N VAL A 10 22.76 -8.30 0.80
CA VAL A 10 21.47 -7.64 0.57
C VAL A 10 21.56 -6.19 1.04
N THR A 11 21.78 -5.24 0.13
CA THR A 11 21.81 -3.83 0.52
C THR A 11 20.42 -3.39 0.96
N ASP A 12 20.30 -2.80 2.16
CA ASP A 12 18.99 -2.35 2.66
C ASP A 12 18.36 -1.29 1.75
N LYS A 13 19.19 -0.50 1.05
CA LYS A 13 18.73 0.45 0.03
C LYS A 13 18.07 -0.25 -1.16
N GLY A 14 18.69 -1.30 -1.69
CA GLY A 14 18.13 -2.08 -2.79
C GLY A 14 16.80 -2.74 -2.40
N PHE A 15 16.73 -3.29 -1.19
CA PHE A 15 15.49 -3.88 -0.67
C PHE A 15 14.36 -2.84 -0.53
N VAL A 16 14.66 -1.64 -0.02
CA VAL A 16 13.67 -0.55 0.07
C VAL A 16 13.12 -0.16 -1.31
N ILE A 17 14.00 -0.03 -2.31
CA ILE A 17 13.59 0.30 -3.69
C ILE A 17 12.76 -0.81 -4.31
N PHE A 18 13.13 -2.07 -4.08
CA PHE A 18 12.33 -3.21 -4.52
C PHE A 18 10.93 -3.18 -3.91
N MET A 19 10.85 -3.03 -2.59
CA MET A 19 9.57 -3.00 -1.87
C MET A 19 8.69 -1.82 -2.27
N SER A 20 9.26 -0.63 -2.49
CA SER A 20 8.48 0.52 -2.95
C SER A 20 7.88 0.30 -4.33
N ARG A 21 8.61 -0.36 -5.23
CA ARG A 21 8.13 -0.69 -6.58
C ARG A 21 6.97 -1.67 -6.52
N VAL A 22 7.12 -2.74 -5.73
CA VAL A 22 6.07 -3.73 -5.51
C VAL A 22 4.81 -3.07 -4.97
N ILE A 23 4.92 -2.24 -3.93
CA ILE A 23 3.76 -1.58 -3.31
C ILE A 23 3.14 -0.54 -4.24
N GLY A 24 3.95 0.27 -4.90
CA GLY A 24 3.47 1.25 -5.86
C GLY A 24 2.66 0.59 -6.98
N LEU A 25 3.20 -0.49 -7.57
CA LEU A 25 2.50 -1.27 -8.58
C LEU A 25 1.21 -1.89 -8.04
N TRP A 26 1.25 -2.47 -6.85
CA TRP A 26 0.08 -3.08 -6.22
C TRP A 26 -1.04 -2.07 -5.98
N LEU A 27 -0.71 -0.88 -5.48
CA LEU A 27 -1.66 0.20 -5.26
C LEU A 27 -2.25 0.71 -6.57
N ILE A 28 -1.46 0.80 -7.64
CA ILE A 28 -1.97 1.14 -8.98
C ILE A 28 -2.99 0.10 -9.44
N VAL A 29 -2.67 -1.20 -9.33
CA VAL A 29 -3.61 -2.28 -9.67
C VAL A 29 -4.87 -2.20 -8.82
N MET A 30 -4.75 -1.91 -7.52
CA MET A 30 -5.90 -1.69 -6.64
C MET A 30 -6.76 -0.51 -7.11
N PHE A 31 -6.16 0.63 -7.49
CA PHE A 31 -6.91 1.78 -8.02
C PHE A 31 -7.62 1.45 -9.33
N ILE A 32 -6.97 0.72 -10.24
CA ILE A 32 -7.59 0.27 -11.49
C ILE A 32 -8.78 -0.64 -11.19
N ALA A 33 -8.64 -1.58 -10.24
CA ALA A 33 -9.74 -2.45 -9.83
C ALA A 33 -10.90 -1.64 -9.24
N PHE A 34 -10.64 -0.68 -8.36
CA PHE A 34 -11.69 0.20 -7.84
C PHE A 34 -12.35 1.05 -8.94
N TRP A 35 -11.59 1.53 -9.91
CA TRP A 35 -12.13 2.29 -11.03
C TRP A 35 -13.11 1.45 -11.86
N VAL A 36 -12.72 0.23 -12.22
CA VAL A 36 -13.54 -0.72 -12.98
C VAL A 36 -14.79 -1.12 -12.20
N MET A 37 -14.68 -1.28 -10.88
CA MET A 37 -15.80 -1.63 -10.01
C MET A 37 -16.73 -0.44 -9.67
N GLY A 38 -16.42 0.77 -10.15
CA GLY A 38 -17.19 1.97 -9.83
C GLY A 38 -17.10 2.36 -8.34
N GLN A 39 -16.01 2.00 -7.68
CA GLN A 39 -15.82 2.16 -6.23
C GLN A 39 -14.95 3.36 -5.86
N LEU A 40 -14.56 4.22 -6.80
CA LEU A 40 -13.79 5.42 -6.45
C LEU A 40 -14.70 6.51 -5.85
N PRO A 41 -14.18 7.40 -4.99
CA PRO A 41 -15.01 8.37 -4.25
C PRO A 41 -15.89 9.25 -5.13
N HIS A 42 -15.40 9.66 -6.30
CA HIS A 42 -16.15 10.49 -7.25
C HIS A 42 -17.23 9.73 -8.03
N GLN A 43 -17.19 8.38 -8.02
CA GLN A 43 -18.19 7.51 -8.64
C GLN A 43 -19.32 7.13 -7.66
N LEU A 44 -19.13 7.37 -6.36
CA LEU A 44 -20.04 6.97 -5.30
C LEU A 44 -20.95 8.14 -4.87
N THR A 45 -22.23 7.83 -4.65
CA THR A 45 -23.20 8.77 -4.08
C THR A 45 -22.86 9.10 -2.62
N ALA A 46 -22.86 10.39 -2.28
CA ALA A 46 -22.64 10.85 -0.92
C ALA A 46 -23.96 10.86 -0.13
N THR A 47 -23.94 10.31 1.09
CA THR A 47 -25.00 10.56 2.07
C THR A 47 -24.87 11.97 2.66
N PRO A 48 -25.94 12.53 3.27
CA PRO A 48 -25.89 13.85 3.90
C PRO A 48 -24.79 14.00 4.97
N ASN A 49 -24.36 12.88 5.58
CA ASN A 49 -23.34 12.85 6.62
C ASN A 49 -21.91 12.64 6.08
N ALA A 50 -21.72 12.67 4.75
CA ALA A 50 -20.39 12.54 4.18
C ALA A 50 -19.51 13.75 4.55
N TRP A 51 -18.25 13.48 4.89
CA TRP A 51 -17.32 14.53 5.33
C TRP A 51 -16.83 15.40 4.18
N ILE A 52 -16.69 14.80 2.99
CA ILE A 52 -16.29 15.49 1.77
C ILE A 52 -17.47 15.45 0.82
N ASN A 53 -18.12 16.59 0.56
CA ASN A 53 -19.22 16.71 -0.39
C ASN A 53 -18.85 17.45 -1.67
N SER A 54 -17.70 18.14 -1.68
CA SER A 54 -17.23 18.87 -2.86
C SER A 54 -16.87 17.91 -4.00
N PRO A 55 -17.44 18.06 -5.21
CA PRO A 55 -17.09 17.25 -6.38
C PRO A 55 -15.59 17.32 -6.70
N LEU A 56 -14.99 18.51 -6.61
CA LEU A 56 -13.56 18.71 -6.86
C LEU A 56 -12.70 17.92 -5.86
N LEU A 57 -13.04 17.97 -4.57
CA LEU A 57 -12.29 17.23 -3.55
C LEU A 57 -12.41 15.72 -3.73
N ASN A 58 -13.55 15.21 -4.18
CA ASN A 58 -13.72 13.78 -4.48
C ASN A 58 -12.87 13.33 -5.68
N GLN A 59 -12.75 14.17 -6.71
CA GLN A 59 -11.86 13.92 -7.84
C GLN A 59 -10.39 13.95 -7.40
N LEU A 60 -9.99 14.94 -6.60
CA LEU A 60 -8.65 15.03 -6.04
C LEU A 60 -8.32 13.84 -5.13
N ALA A 61 -9.27 13.39 -4.31
CA ALA A 61 -9.12 12.21 -3.45
C ALA A 61 -8.87 10.93 -4.26
N THR A 62 -9.24 10.92 -5.54
CA THR A 62 -8.98 9.81 -6.45
C THR A 62 -7.63 9.97 -7.16
N LEU A 63 -7.39 11.14 -7.75
CA LEU A 63 -6.25 11.39 -8.63
C LEU A 63 -4.92 11.55 -7.88
N LEU A 64 -4.94 12.21 -6.71
CA LEU A 64 -3.73 12.45 -5.94
C LEU A 64 -3.08 11.13 -5.50
N PRO A 65 -3.78 10.19 -4.82
CA PRO A 65 -3.16 8.96 -4.36
C PRO A 65 -2.65 8.07 -5.50
N SER A 66 -3.38 7.97 -6.62
CA SER A 66 -2.97 7.15 -7.76
C SER A 66 -1.72 7.70 -8.44
N THR A 67 -1.66 9.02 -8.64
CA THR A 67 -0.50 9.69 -9.24
C THR A 67 0.72 9.61 -8.33
N LEU A 68 0.51 9.79 -7.02
CA LEU A 68 1.57 9.68 -6.02
C LEU A 68 2.09 8.24 -5.90
N ALA A 69 1.25 7.23 -6.05
CA ALA A 69 1.70 5.83 -6.09
C ALA A 69 2.67 5.56 -7.25
N ILE A 70 2.40 6.13 -8.44
CA ILE A 70 3.31 6.07 -9.59
C ILE A 70 4.63 6.79 -9.28
N ALA A 71 4.57 8.02 -8.76
CA ALA A 71 5.76 8.77 -8.40
C ALA A 71 6.61 8.02 -7.36
N PHE A 72 5.95 7.39 -6.38
CA PHE A 72 6.60 6.62 -5.32
C PHE A 72 7.26 5.34 -5.83
N MET A 73 6.67 4.69 -6.82
CA MET A 73 7.25 3.54 -7.51
C MET A 73 8.59 3.90 -8.17
N ILE A 74 8.70 5.10 -8.74
CA ILE A 74 9.90 5.57 -9.46
C ILE A 74 10.97 6.08 -8.47
N VAL A 75 10.59 6.96 -7.54
CA VAL A 75 11.52 7.63 -6.61
C VAL A 75 11.07 7.44 -5.16
N PRO A 76 11.40 6.30 -4.54
CA PRO A 76 11.05 6.08 -3.14
C PRO A 76 11.86 6.98 -2.22
N SER A 77 11.19 7.95 -1.62
CA SER A 77 11.78 8.83 -0.61
C SER A 77 10.88 8.94 0.61
N ARG A 78 11.45 9.25 1.78
CA ARG A 78 10.69 9.41 3.03
C ARG A 78 9.65 10.54 2.93
N LYS A 79 10.03 11.65 2.29
CA LYS A 79 9.14 12.79 2.06
C LYS A 79 7.95 12.39 1.19
N LEU A 80 8.22 11.68 0.09
CA LEU A 80 7.17 11.21 -0.80
C LEU A 80 6.29 10.16 -0.12
N ALA A 81 6.84 9.24 0.67
CA ALA A 81 6.08 8.29 1.47
C ALA A 81 5.13 8.99 2.45
N ALA A 82 5.58 10.06 3.11
CA ALA A 82 4.74 10.86 3.99
C ALA A 82 3.58 11.53 3.21
N ILE A 83 3.87 12.12 2.05
CA ILE A 83 2.85 12.72 1.19
C ILE A 83 1.84 11.65 0.71
N CYS A 84 2.33 10.47 0.31
CA CYS A 84 1.46 9.35 -0.07
C CYS A 84 0.58 8.88 1.09
N LEU A 85 1.13 8.78 2.30
CA LEU A 85 0.38 8.43 3.50
C LEU A 85 -0.77 9.43 3.74
N PHE A 86 -0.49 10.74 3.70
CA PHE A 86 -1.53 11.76 3.87
C PHE A 86 -2.57 11.72 2.74
N ALA A 87 -2.15 11.51 1.50
CA ALA A 87 -3.07 11.37 0.37
C ALA A 87 -3.98 10.13 0.52
N MET A 88 -3.44 9.00 0.98
CA MET A 88 -4.23 7.79 1.24
C MET A 88 -5.17 7.96 2.42
N ILE A 89 -4.78 8.69 3.47
CA ILE A 89 -5.70 9.07 4.56
C ILE A 89 -6.82 9.95 4.00
N PHE A 90 -6.49 10.95 3.18
CA PHE A 90 -7.50 11.80 2.53
C PHE A 90 -8.48 10.98 1.66
N LEU A 91 -7.99 9.97 0.94
CA LEU A 91 -8.83 8.99 0.24
C LEU A 91 -9.76 8.24 1.21
N LEU A 92 -9.27 7.72 2.33
CA LEU A 92 -10.14 7.06 3.32
C LEU A 92 -11.22 7.98 3.87
N LEU A 93 -10.86 9.23 4.16
CA LEU A 93 -11.80 10.24 4.64
C LEU A 93 -12.90 10.52 3.60
N SER A 94 -12.56 10.49 2.31
CA SER A 94 -13.54 10.65 1.24
C SER A 94 -14.55 9.49 1.18
N TYR A 95 -14.23 8.29 1.68
CA TYR A 95 -15.21 7.19 1.79
C TYR A 95 -16.20 7.34 2.94
N HIS A 96 -15.99 8.31 3.85
CA HIS A 96 -16.95 8.58 4.92
C HIS A 96 -18.31 8.98 4.37
N GLY A 97 -19.37 8.28 4.80
CA GLY A 97 -20.73 8.51 4.32
C GLY A 97 -20.98 8.03 2.89
N ARG A 98 -20.10 7.17 2.34
CA ARG A 98 -20.24 6.54 1.02
C ARG A 98 -20.16 5.02 1.11
N ASN A 99 -18.97 4.50 1.44
CA ASN A 99 -18.72 3.06 1.53
C ASN A 99 -18.03 2.71 2.86
N PRO A 100 -18.75 2.12 3.83
CA PRO A 100 -18.20 1.84 5.16
C PRO A 100 -17.09 0.79 5.14
N ALA A 101 -17.11 -0.15 4.18
CA ALA A 101 -16.09 -1.20 4.06
C ALA A 101 -14.72 -0.62 3.67
N LEU A 102 -14.70 0.43 2.85
CA LEU A 102 -13.49 1.12 2.42
C LEU A 102 -13.03 2.19 3.42
N LYS A 103 -13.91 2.67 4.30
CA LYS A 103 -13.58 3.64 5.35
C LYS A 103 -12.67 3.04 6.43
N LEU A 104 -12.89 1.79 6.82
CA LEU A 104 -12.23 1.15 7.97
C LEU A 104 -10.90 0.47 7.63
N SER A 105 -10.41 0.62 6.40
CA SER A 105 -9.21 -0.08 5.98
C SER A 105 -7.93 0.59 6.51
N VAL A 106 -7.05 -0.21 7.08
CA VAL A 106 -5.74 0.21 7.61
C VAL A 106 -4.65 0.28 6.54
N PHE A 107 -5.00 0.19 5.26
CA PHE A 107 -4.01 0.10 4.18
C PHE A 107 -3.07 1.31 4.04
N PRO A 108 -3.40 2.56 4.43
CA PRO A 108 -2.42 3.65 4.36
C PRO A 108 -1.17 3.39 5.19
N LEU A 109 -1.28 2.55 6.24
CA LEU A 109 -0.17 2.19 7.11
C LEU A 109 0.97 1.49 6.35
N ILE A 110 0.72 0.97 5.14
CA ILE A 110 1.73 0.38 4.25
C ILE A 110 2.91 1.34 3.98
N TYR A 111 2.72 2.65 4.13
CA TYR A 111 3.76 3.67 3.97
C TYR A 111 4.62 3.90 5.21
N LEU A 112 4.20 3.49 6.41
CA LEU A 112 4.95 3.74 7.66
C LEU A 112 6.39 3.20 7.64
N PRO A 113 6.69 2.00 7.10
CA PRO A 113 8.06 1.50 7.02
C PRO A 113 8.98 2.41 6.18
N PHE A 114 8.43 3.14 5.21
CA PHE A 114 9.21 4.06 4.37
C PHE A 114 9.51 5.40 5.03
N LEU A 115 8.94 5.66 6.22
CA LEU A 115 9.22 6.86 7.00
C LEU A 115 10.44 6.69 7.90
N VAL A 116 10.82 5.44 8.22
CA VAL A 116 11.96 5.16 9.10
C VAL A 116 13.30 5.17 8.35
N LYS A 117 14.40 5.02 9.10
CA LYS A 117 15.72 4.88 8.49
C LYS A 117 15.81 3.57 7.70
N THR A 118 16.61 3.58 6.63
CA THR A 118 16.77 2.43 5.72
C THR A 118 17.23 1.18 6.47
N THR A 119 18.11 1.35 7.47
CA THR A 119 18.59 0.28 8.36
C THR A 119 17.47 -0.38 9.16
N ASP A 120 16.42 0.38 9.50
CA ASP A 120 15.33 -0.07 10.37
C ASP A 120 14.13 -0.57 9.55
N PHE A 121 14.18 -0.40 8.22
CA PHE A 121 13.06 -0.66 7.32
C PHE A 121 12.52 -2.08 7.44
N ARG A 122 13.39 -3.10 7.51
CA ARG A 122 12.96 -4.51 7.55
C ARG A 122 12.13 -4.81 8.80
N ASN A 123 12.58 -4.31 9.94
CA ASN A 123 11.87 -4.48 11.21
C ASN A 123 10.55 -3.72 11.16
N ALA A 124 10.57 -2.47 10.70
CA ALA A 124 9.36 -1.68 10.53
C ALA A 124 8.36 -2.36 9.57
N TRP A 125 8.83 -2.91 8.45
CA TRP A 125 8.01 -3.63 7.48
C TRP A 125 7.33 -4.86 8.09
N LYS A 126 8.10 -5.69 8.80
CA LYS A 126 7.58 -6.89 9.50
C LYS A 126 6.52 -6.50 10.54
N TRP A 127 6.76 -5.45 11.32
CA TRP A 127 5.79 -4.99 12.32
C TRP A 127 4.53 -4.38 11.70
N THR A 128 4.66 -3.50 10.71
CA THR A 128 3.52 -2.87 10.04
C THR A 128 2.62 -3.89 9.35
N THR A 129 3.20 -4.85 8.62
CA THR A 129 2.41 -5.90 7.95
C THR A 129 1.70 -6.82 8.92
N ARG A 130 2.35 -7.21 10.03
CA ARG A 130 1.71 -7.96 11.13
C ARG A 130 0.60 -7.16 11.80
N PHE A 131 0.82 -5.87 12.05
CA PHE A 131 -0.17 -5.00 12.63
C PHE A 131 -1.40 -4.88 11.72
N MET A 132 -1.22 -4.60 10.43
CA MET A 132 -2.33 -4.53 9.47
C MET A 132 -3.11 -5.85 9.41
N PHE A 133 -2.41 -6.99 9.40
CA PHE A 133 -3.05 -8.30 9.41
C PHE A 133 -3.83 -8.56 10.71
N LEU A 134 -3.24 -8.27 11.87
CA LEU A 134 -3.91 -8.42 13.16
C LEU A 134 -5.12 -7.50 13.28
N SER A 135 -4.99 -6.22 12.90
CA SER A 135 -6.11 -5.27 12.87
C SER A 135 -7.25 -5.79 12.00
N PHE A 136 -6.94 -6.35 10.83
CA PHE A 136 -7.95 -6.99 9.98
C PHE A 136 -8.56 -8.22 10.65
N ALA A 137 -7.76 -9.13 11.20
CA ALA A 137 -8.25 -10.34 11.86
C ALA A 137 -9.17 -10.04 13.06
N PHE A 138 -8.86 -9.00 13.84
CA PHE A 138 -9.70 -8.56 14.96
C PHE A 138 -11.00 -7.89 14.50
N THR A 139 -10.99 -7.23 13.35
CA THR A 139 -12.16 -6.50 12.85
C THR A 139 -13.04 -7.33 11.92
N ALA A 140 -12.50 -8.38 11.29
CA ALA A 140 -13.22 -9.25 10.37
C ALA A 140 -14.50 -9.88 10.96
N PRO A 141 -14.57 -10.32 12.24
CA PRO A 141 -15.81 -10.84 12.83
C PRO A 141 -16.91 -9.78 12.98
N PHE A 142 -16.54 -8.50 13.01
CA PHE A 142 -17.45 -7.37 13.23
C PHE A 142 -17.70 -6.56 11.95
N MET A 143 -17.08 -6.94 10.84
CA MET A 143 -17.25 -6.29 9.54
C MET A 143 -17.91 -7.24 8.55
N SER A 144 -18.97 -6.77 7.90
CA SER A 144 -19.50 -7.42 6.71
C SER A 144 -18.46 -7.31 5.60
N LEU A 145 -17.76 -8.41 5.30
CA LEU A 145 -16.83 -8.46 4.17
C LEU A 145 -17.58 -8.06 2.91
N SER A 146 -17.08 -7.01 2.23
CA SER A 146 -17.71 -6.50 1.02
C SER A 146 -16.88 -6.86 -0.20
N VAL A 147 -17.56 -7.32 -1.25
CA VAL A 147 -16.96 -7.49 -2.59
C VAL A 147 -16.32 -6.17 -3.03
N SER A 148 -16.93 -5.03 -2.71
CA SER A 148 -16.41 -3.70 -3.07
C SER A 148 -15.03 -3.38 -2.47
N ALA A 149 -14.62 -4.08 -1.41
CA ALA A 149 -13.36 -3.85 -0.71
C ALA A 149 -12.30 -4.91 -0.99
N LEU A 150 -12.61 -5.92 -1.83
CA LEU A 150 -11.69 -6.98 -2.23
C LEU A 150 -10.32 -6.44 -2.71
N PRO A 151 -10.25 -5.41 -3.59
CA PRO A 151 -8.95 -4.87 -4.00
C PRO A 151 -8.09 -4.39 -2.82
N ALA A 152 -8.68 -3.74 -1.81
CA ALA A 152 -7.95 -3.31 -0.62
C ALA A 152 -7.51 -4.49 0.27
N TYR A 153 -8.32 -5.55 0.36
CA TYR A 153 -7.97 -6.74 1.13
C TYR A 153 -6.73 -7.47 0.57
N THR A 154 -6.45 -7.33 -0.73
CA THR A 154 -5.24 -7.92 -1.32
C THR A 154 -3.94 -7.38 -0.71
N LEU A 155 -3.94 -6.17 -0.14
CA LEU A 155 -2.77 -5.62 0.56
C LEU A 155 -2.43 -6.40 1.84
N LEU A 156 -3.36 -7.16 2.40
CA LEU A 156 -3.10 -8.05 3.54
C LEU A 156 -2.17 -9.21 3.15
N LEU A 157 -2.10 -9.57 1.86
CA LEU A 157 -1.19 -10.60 1.37
C LEU A 157 0.28 -10.22 1.60
N HIS A 158 0.61 -8.93 1.76
CA HIS A 158 1.95 -8.51 2.11
C HIS A 158 2.45 -9.07 3.44
N ALA A 159 1.57 -9.44 4.37
CA ALA A 159 1.94 -10.02 5.66
C ALA A 159 2.40 -11.47 5.57
N VAL A 160 1.95 -12.21 4.54
CA VAL A 160 2.26 -13.64 4.39
C VAL A 160 3.37 -13.91 3.40
N ILE A 161 3.63 -12.97 2.48
CA ILE A 161 4.65 -13.15 1.45
C ILE A 161 6.07 -13.00 2.04
N PRO A 162 6.99 -13.96 1.81
CA PRO A 162 8.36 -13.91 2.31
C PRO A 162 9.25 -12.99 1.44
N TRP A 163 9.01 -11.68 1.51
CA TRP A 163 9.63 -10.66 0.66
C TRP A 163 11.16 -10.67 0.63
N GLU A 164 11.81 -10.92 1.77
CA GLU A 164 13.28 -11.00 1.85
C GLU A 164 13.83 -12.13 0.97
N ARG A 165 13.17 -13.31 0.98
CA ARG A 165 13.56 -14.44 0.14
C ARG A 165 13.29 -14.17 -1.34
N LEU A 166 12.19 -13.49 -1.66
CA LEU A 166 11.88 -13.08 -3.03
C LEU A 166 12.90 -12.09 -3.56
N PHE A 167 13.31 -11.11 -2.76
CA PHE A 167 14.31 -10.12 -3.16
C PHE A 167 15.66 -10.78 -3.43
N VAL A 168 16.13 -11.66 -2.53
CA VAL A 168 17.40 -12.39 -2.72
C VAL A 168 17.38 -13.16 -4.03
N ARG A 169 16.32 -13.95 -4.28
CA ARG A 169 16.17 -14.71 -5.54
C ARG A 169 16.06 -13.81 -6.77
N PHE A 170 15.45 -12.64 -6.64
CA PHE A 170 15.35 -11.68 -7.72
C PHE A 170 16.73 -11.13 -8.08
N VAL A 171 17.51 -10.70 -7.08
CA VAL A 171 18.87 -10.18 -7.29
C VAL A 171 19.78 -11.27 -7.86
N GLU A 172 19.78 -12.47 -7.29
CA GLU A 172 20.58 -13.61 -7.77
C GLU A 172 20.32 -13.94 -9.24
N ARG A 173 19.08 -13.75 -9.72
CA ARG A 173 18.66 -14.14 -11.07
C ARG A 173 18.78 -13.02 -12.10
N PHE A 174 18.57 -11.76 -11.69
CA PHE A 174 18.37 -10.65 -12.62
C PHE A 174 19.40 -9.52 -12.50
N GLU A 175 20.16 -9.41 -11.41
CA GLU A 175 21.28 -8.46 -11.35
C GLU A 175 22.57 -9.18 -11.80
N PRO A 176 23.25 -8.70 -12.87
CA PRO A 176 24.54 -9.26 -13.27
C PRO A 176 25.58 -8.97 -12.17
N LYS A 177 26.43 -9.97 -11.89
CA LYS A 177 27.54 -9.88 -10.94
C LYS A 177 28.61 -8.88 -11.39
#